data_AF-A0A1R1SC97-F1
#
_entry.id   AF-A0A1R1SC97-F1
#
_cell.length_a   1.000
_cell.length_b   1.000
_cell.length_c   1.000
_cell.angle_alpha   90.00
_cell.angle_beta   90.00
_cell.angle_gamma   90.00
#
_symmetry.space_group_name_H-M   'P 1'
#
loop_
_entity.id
_entity.type
_entity.pdbx_description
1 polymer ?
#
loop_
_entity_poly.entity_id
_entity_poly.type
_entity_poly.pdbx_seq_one_letter_code
_entity_poly.pdbx_strand_id
1 'polypeptide(L)'
;MLRQPDAREAFATLSRFRAEFYECLSGRGDALLELVDALLCTDGPVKTLVDLALAPEPRRGHGSLHGALNHGRIEVDRLRRTPASLVLPKAADDRLVQAVDVSPWLRPDAATCPDRSFCHTYGRGDAKHQMMPGWAPPDTATGLRPQGRSTARTRQRVRHRPPG
;
A
#
# COMPACT_ATOMS: atom_id res chain seq x y z
N MET A 1 24.82 -2.03 -3.92
CA MET A 1 24.85 -0.67 -3.34
C MET A 1 24.09 0.23 -4.30
N LEU A 2 23.04 0.91 -3.86
CA LEU A 2 22.27 1.82 -4.72
C LEU A 2 22.96 3.19 -4.77
N ARG A 3 22.92 3.87 -5.91
CA ARG A 3 23.46 5.24 -6.05
C ARG A 3 22.48 6.24 -5.42
N GLN A 4 22.97 7.02 -4.47
CA GLN A 4 22.20 8.12 -3.86
C GLN A 4 22.13 9.32 -4.84
N PRO A 5 20.99 10.01 -4.96
CA PRO A 5 20.84 11.27 -5.70
C PRO A 5 21.47 12.46 -4.96
N ASP A 6 21.61 13.60 -5.62
CA ASP A 6 21.88 14.87 -4.92
C ASP A 6 20.68 15.27 -4.05
N ALA A 7 20.93 15.91 -2.91
CA ALA A 7 19.88 16.34 -1.98
C ALA A 7 18.89 17.33 -2.63
N ARG A 8 19.35 18.18 -3.56
CA ARG A 8 18.47 19.11 -4.30
C ARG A 8 17.61 18.37 -5.33
N GLU A 9 18.18 17.40 -6.03
CA GLU A 9 17.47 16.52 -6.98
C GLU A 9 16.41 15.67 -6.27
N ALA A 10 16.76 15.10 -5.11
CA ALA A 10 15.85 14.36 -4.25
C ALA A 10 14.68 15.24 -3.76
N PHE A 11 14.98 16.44 -3.26
CA PHE A 11 13.96 17.39 -2.80
C PHE A 11 13.02 17.83 -3.93
N ALA A 12 13.55 18.11 -5.13
CA ALA A 12 12.75 18.47 -6.29
C ALA A 12 11.86 17.30 -6.76
N THR A 13 12.38 16.07 -6.70
CA THR A 13 11.64 14.84 -7.04
C THR A 13 10.51 14.59 -6.04
N LEU A 14 10.78 14.68 -4.73
CA LEU A 14 9.78 14.56 -3.68
C LEU A 14 8.71 15.65 -3.78
N SER A 15 9.12 16.89 -4.06
CA SER A 15 8.21 18.02 -4.25
C SER A 15 7.23 17.80 -5.41
N ARG A 16 7.71 17.26 -6.54
CA ARG A 16 6.85 16.89 -7.68
C ARG A 16 5.92 15.73 -7.33
N PHE A 17 6.46 14.65 -6.75
CA PHE A 17 5.67 13.49 -6.31
C PHE A 17 4.55 13.92 -5.35
N ARG A 18 4.84 14.81 -4.39
CA ARG A 18 3.85 15.35 -3.43
C ARG A 18 2.73 16.13 -4.12
N ALA A 19 3.05 16.92 -5.15
CA ALA A 19 2.04 17.61 -5.95
C ALA A 19 1.17 16.62 -6.75
N GLU A 20 1.79 15.65 -7.44
CA GLU A 20 1.09 14.59 -8.18
C GLU A 20 0.24 13.69 -7.27
N PHE A 21 0.69 13.45 -6.03
CA PHE A 21 -0.05 12.76 -4.98
C PHE A 21 -1.27 13.56 -4.51
N TYR A 22 -1.09 14.85 -4.18
CA TYR A 22 -2.20 15.73 -3.76
C TYR A 22 -3.28 15.84 -4.85
N GLU A 23 -2.85 15.92 -6.11
CA GLU A 23 -3.69 15.84 -7.31
C GLU A 23 -4.50 14.53 -7.45
N CYS A 24 -4.16 13.46 -6.73
CA CYS A 24 -4.97 12.25 -6.66
C CYS A 24 -6.07 12.32 -5.59
N LEU A 25 -6.13 13.35 -4.74
CA LEU A 25 -7.02 13.44 -3.57
C LEU A 25 -8.31 14.21 -3.89
N SER A 26 -9.20 13.60 -4.67
CA SER A 26 -10.48 14.18 -5.12
C SER A 26 -11.48 14.53 -4.01
N GLY A 27 -11.16 14.30 -2.73
CA GLY A 27 -11.95 14.75 -1.59
C GLY A 27 -11.14 14.85 -0.30
N ARG A 28 -11.25 15.99 0.41
CA ARG A 28 -10.52 16.31 1.66
C ARG A 28 -8.99 16.27 1.55
N GLY A 29 -8.44 16.67 0.39
CA GLY A 29 -7.00 16.65 0.07
C GLY A 29 -6.08 17.13 1.19
N ASP A 30 -6.29 18.35 1.72
CA ASP A 30 -5.48 18.90 2.82
C ASP A 30 -5.31 17.93 3.99
N ALA A 31 -6.44 17.41 4.51
CA ALA A 31 -6.46 16.58 5.71
C ALA A 31 -5.96 15.15 5.45
N LEU A 32 -6.02 14.67 4.20
CA LEU A 32 -5.39 13.43 3.78
C LEU A 32 -3.87 13.60 3.61
N LEU A 33 -3.41 14.76 3.10
CA LEU A 33 -1.98 15.07 2.97
C LEU A 33 -1.35 15.27 4.35
N GLU A 34 -1.96 16.07 5.23
CA GLU A 34 -1.55 16.25 6.63
C GLU A 34 -1.48 14.90 7.38
N LEU A 35 -2.44 13.98 7.13
CA LEU A 35 -2.42 12.63 7.72
C LEU A 35 -1.26 11.77 7.21
N VAL A 36 -0.94 11.84 5.92
CA VAL A 36 0.18 11.11 5.32
C VAL A 36 1.52 11.68 5.79
N ASP A 37 1.63 13.01 5.93
CA ASP A 37 2.81 13.65 6.50
C ASP A 37 3.07 13.18 7.94
N ALA A 38 2.05 13.24 8.81
CA ALA A 38 2.15 12.75 10.18
C ALA A 38 2.56 11.27 10.25
N LEU A 39 2.00 10.43 9.38
CA LEU A 39 2.32 8.99 9.29
C LEU A 39 3.76 8.72 8.82
N LEU A 40 4.34 9.60 8.00
CA LEU A 40 5.71 9.47 7.49
C LEU A 40 6.76 10.11 8.41
N CYS A 41 6.37 11.11 9.21
CA CYS A 41 7.26 11.82 10.14
C CYS A 41 7.21 11.29 11.58
N THR A 42 6.20 10.50 11.96
CA THR A 42 6.12 9.91 13.31
C THR A 42 7.23 8.90 13.54
N ASP A 43 8.00 9.08 14.64
CA ASP A 43 9.03 8.14 15.07
C ASP A 43 8.43 6.79 15.49
N GLY A 44 8.61 5.76 14.65
CA GLY A 44 8.31 4.38 14.97
C GLY A 44 6.85 3.95 14.72
N PRO A 45 6.37 2.87 15.35
CA PRO A 45 5.08 2.27 15.02
C PRO A 45 3.91 3.07 15.59
N VAL A 46 3.17 3.74 14.70
CA VAL A 46 1.87 4.37 14.99
C VAL A 46 0.89 3.33 15.56
N LYS A 47 0.24 3.66 16.68
CA LYS A 47 -0.70 2.76 17.39
C LYS A 47 -2.15 3.19 17.25
N THR A 48 -2.43 4.49 17.20
CA THR A 48 -3.77 5.05 17.05
C THR A 48 -3.78 6.26 16.10
N LEU A 49 -4.98 6.61 15.61
CA LEU A 49 -5.21 7.85 14.87
C LEU A 49 -5.23 9.09 15.80
N VAL A 50 -5.35 8.89 17.12
CA VAL A 50 -5.23 9.98 18.10
C VAL A 50 -3.77 10.43 18.19
N ASP A 51 -2.82 9.50 18.19
CA ASP A 51 -1.37 9.81 18.21
C ASP A 51 -0.98 10.69 17.01
N LEU A 52 -1.44 10.33 15.80
CA LEU A 52 -1.24 11.14 14.59
C LEU A 52 -1.92 12.51 14.67
N ALA A 53 -3.02 12.66 15.42
CA ALA A 53 -3.69 13.94 15.63
C ALA A 53 -2.97 14.86 16.64
N LEU A 54 -1.89 14.37 17.27
CA LEU A 54 -1.02 15.11 18.19
C LEU A 54 0.40 15.34 17.61
N ALA A 55 0.67 14.83 16.40
CA ALA A 55 1.90 15.09 15.66
C ALA A 55 1.98 16.56 15.19
N PRO A 56 3.17 17.11 14.88
CA PRO A 56 3.33 18.52 14.50
C PRO A 56 2.92 18.84 13.04
N GLU A 57 2.71 17.84 12.18
CA GLU A 57 2.35 18.05 10.77
C GLU A 57 0.88 18.46 10.55
N PRO A 58 -0.12 17.85 11.24
CA PRO A 58 -1.51 18.24 11.06
C PRO A 58 -1.82 19.57 11.74
N ARG A 59 -2.34 20.50 10.94
CA ARG A 59 -2.84 21.81 11.39
C ARG A 59 -4.31 21.73 11.79
N ARG A 60 -4.96 20.60 11.45
CA ARG A 60 -6.38 20.34 11.63
C ARG A 60 -6.58 19.28 12.72
N GLY A 61 -7.35 19.62 13.76
CA GLY A 61 -7.58 18.71 14.89
C GLY A 61 -8.27 17.39 14.53
N HIS A 62 -8.13 16.40 15.42
CA HIS A 62 -8.56 15.00 15.33
C HIS A 62 -9.85 14.69 14.51
N GLY A 63 -10.94 15.43 14.72
CA GLY A 63 -12.20 15.22 13.97
C GLY A 63 -12.08 15.46 12.45
N SER A 64 -11.10 16.27 12.02
CA SER A 64 -10.78 16.47 10.60
C SER A 64 -10.17 15.21 9.98
N LEU A 65 -9.26 14.55 10.70
CA LEU A 65 -8.57 13.33 10.26
C LEU A 65 -9.52 12.12 10.19
N HIS A 66 -10.38 11.95 11.19
CA HIS A 66 -11.48 10.97 11.10
C HIS A 66 -12.42 11.25 9.92
N GLY A 67 -12.81 12.53 9.72
CA GLY A 67 -13.61 12.92 8.57
C GLY A 67 -12.91 12.74 7.23
N ALA A 68 -11.57 12.83 7.19
CA ALA A 68 -10.74 12.57 6.01
C ALA A 68 -10.72 11.08 5.66
N LEU A 69 -10.59 10.17 6.64
CA LEU A 69 -10.70 8.73 6.38
C LEU A 69 -12.13 8.32 5.98
N ASN A 70 -13.16 8.90 6.61
CA ASN A 70 -14.56 8.52 6.37
C ASN A 70 -15.16 9.09 5.08
N HIS A 71 -14.69 10.27 4.63
CA HIS A 71 -15.29 11.00 3.51
C HIS A 71 -14.28 11.52 2.48
N GLY A 72 -13.00 11.16 2.63
CA GLY A 72 -11.99 11.43 1.62
C GLY A 72 -12.23 10.63 0.35
N ARG A 73 -11.70 11.13 -0.77
CA ARG A 73 -11.73 10.45 -2.07
C ARG A 73 -10.32 10.48 -2.66
N ILE A 74 -9.96 9.36 -3.29
CA ILE A 74 -8.62 9.12 -3.85
C ILE A 74 -8.81 8.45 -5.21
N GLU A 75 -8.24 9.03 -6.25
CA GLU A 75 -8.20 8.49 -7.60
C GLU A 75 -7.17 7.35 -7.66
N VAL A 76 -7.53 6.17 -7.14
CA VAL A 76 -6.59 5.04 -6.91
C VAL A 76 -5.78 4.68 -8.16
N ASP A 77 -6.37 4.72 -9.35
CA ASP A 77 -5.65 4.43 -10.59
C ASP A 77 -4.76 5.58 -11.10
N ARG A 78 -5.03 6.84 -10.70
CA ARG A 78 -4.07 7.96 -10.87
C ARG A 78 -2.90 7.75 -9.90
N LEU A 79 -3.21 7.49 -8.63
CA LEU A 79 -2.24 7.25 -7.56
C LEU A 79 -1.32 6.06 -7.84
N ARG A 80 -1.81 4.98 -8.48
CA ARG A 80 -0.99 3.83 -8.91
C ARG A 80 0.04 4.20 -9.98
N ARG A 81 -0.23 5.21 -10.82
CA ARG A 81 0.69 5.65 -11.88
C ARG A 81 1.81 6.55 -11.36
N THR A 82 1.50 7.47 -10.45
CA THR A 82 2.45 8.44 -9.86
C THR A 82 3.79 7.85 -9.36
N PRO A 83 3.84 6.77 -8.55
CA PRO A 83 5.10 6.15 -8.15
C PRO A 83 5.74 5.31 -9.26
N ALA A 84 4.94 4.78 -10.20
CA ALA A 84 5.43 4.00 -11.34
C ALA A 84 6.11 4.87 -12.42
N SER A 85 5.86 6.19 -12.43
CA SER A 85 6.58 7.19 -13.23
C SER A 85 7.89 7.69 -12.58
N LEU A 86 8.23 7.25 -11.37
CA LEU A 86 9.52 7.58 -10.74
C LEU A 86 10.67 6.75 -11.35
N VAL A 87 11.87 7.32 -11.38
CA VAL A 87 13.07 6.61 -11.83
C VAL A 87 13.42 5.52 -10.82
N LEU A 88 13.23 4.25 -11.20
CA LEU A 88 13.51 3.11 -10.34
C LEU A 88 15.02 2.97 -10.07
N PRO A 89 15.45 2.75 -8.81
CA PRO A 89 16.85 2.59 -8.48
C PRO A 89 17.39 1.27 -9.05
N LYS A 90 18.48 1.35 -9.82
CA LYS A 90 19.14 0.20 -10.45
C LYS A 90 20.07 -0.55 -9.49
N ALA A 91 20.29 -1.83 -9.78
CA ALA A 91 21.33 -2.62 -9.15
C ALA A 91 22.74 -2.16 -9.59
N ALA A 92 23.78 -2.66 -8.91
CA ALA A 92 25.16 -2.20 -9.08
C ALA A 92 25.79 -2.55 -10.46
N ASP A 93 25.11 -3.39 -11.24
CA ASP A 93 25.46 -3.84 -12.58
C ASP A 93 24.58 -3.17 -13.67
N ASP A 94 23.99 -2.00 -13.34
CA ASP A 94 23.00 -1.25 -14.12
C ASP A 94 21.69 -2.03 -14.44
N ARG A 95 21.59 -3.28 -13.98
CA ARG A 95 20.40 -4.11 -14.18
C ARG A 95 19.28 -3.72 -13.24
N LEU A 96 18.14 -4.27 -13.59
CA LEU A 96 16.90 -4.15 -12.89
C LEU A 96 16.61 -5.51 -12.14
N VAL A 97 16.03 -5.54 -10.92
CA VAL A 97 15.68 -6.74 -10.07
C VAL A 97 14.33 -6.57 -9.32
N GLN A 98 13.38 -7.53 -9.35
CA GLN A 98 11.94 -7.29 -9.03
C GLN A 98 11.45 -8.26 -7.97
N ALA A 99 10.89 -7.70 -6.91
CA ALA A 99 10.02 -8.43 -6.00
C ALA A 99 8.57 -8.33 -6.49
N VAL A 100 7.91 -9.48 -6.63
CA VAL A 100 6.45 -9.56 -6.68
C VAL A 100 6.03 -10.48 -5.55
N ASP A 101 5.17 -9.98 -4.68
CA ASP A 101 4.53 -10.71 -3.60
C ASP A 101 3.06 -10.31 -3.54
N VAL A 102 2.22 -11.18 -2.98
CA VAL A 102 0.79 -10.93 -2.73
C VAL A 102 0.51 -11.14 -1.25
N SER A 103 0.88 -10.15 -0.45
CA SER A 103 0.63 -10.12 0.99
C SER A 103 -0.87 -9.92 1.30
N PRO A 104 -1.57 -10.91 1.87
CA PRO A 104 -3.02 -10.83 2.11
C PRO A 104 -3.34 -9.99 3.36
N TRP A 105 -4.29 -9.05 3.25
CA TRP A 105 -4.81 -8.32 4.41
C TRP A 105 -6.05 -9.01 4.98
N LEU A 106 -5.91 -9.58 6.18
CA LEU A 106 -7.02 -10.22 6.88
C LEU A 106 -8.06 -9.16 7.30
N ARG A 107 -9.34 -9.49 7.10
CA ARG A 107 -10.50 -8.67 7.45
C ARG A 107 -11.58 -9.59 8.05
N PRO A 108 -11.37 -10.13 9.27
CA PRO A 108 -12.26 -11.15 9.84
C PRO A 108 -13.73 -10.75 9.85
N ASP A 109 -13.97 -9.47 10.13
CA ASP A 109 -15.28 -8.85 10.32
C ASP A 109 -15.96 -8.45 8.98
N ALA A 110 -15.25 -8.57 7.85
CA ALA A 110 -15.74 -8.21 6.51
C ALA A 110 -16.53 -9.35 5.82
N ALA A 111 -17.22 -10.20 6.59
CA ALA A 111 -17.98 -11.34 6.09
C ALA A 111 -19.07 -10.95 5.06
N THR A 112 -19.59 -9.73 5.16
CA THR A 112 -20.62 -9.13 4.28
C THR A 112 -20.05 -8.28 3.14
N CYS A 113 -18.72 -8.08 3.06
CA CYS A 113 -18.10 -7.25 2.03
C CYS A 113 -18.25 -7.89 0.64
N PRO A 114 -18.63 -7.13 -0.42
CA PRO A 114 -18.74 -7.67 -1.78
C PRO A 114 -17.37 -8.16 -2.29
N ASP A 115 -16.31 -7.36 -2.11
CA ASP A 115 -14.94 -7.64 -2.60
C ASP A 115 -14.12 -8.55 -1.66
N ARG A 116 -14.77 -9.34 -0.81
CA ARG A 116 -14.07 -10.24 0.13
C ARG A 116 -13.38 -11.36 -0.65
N SER A 117 -12.06 -11.45 -0.49
CA SER A 117 -11.29 -12.65 -0.83
C SER A 117 -11.22 -13.59 0.37
N PHE A 118 -10.93 -14.86 0.12
CA PHE A 118 -10.60 -15.82 1.17
C PHE A 118 -9.10 -16.02 1.25
N CYS A 119 -8.52 -15.61 2.37
CA CYS A 119 -7.08 -15.70 2.63
C CYS A 119 -6.76 -17.00 3.38
N HIS A 120 -5.75 -17.74 2.91
CA HIS A 120 -5.23 -18.90 3.63
C HIS A 120 -4.43 -18.42 4.85
N THR A 121 -4.73 -18.94 6.04
CA THR A 121 -3.93 -18.69 7.25
C THR A 121 -3.54 -19.99 7.95
N TYR A 122 -2.29 -20.06 8.42
CA TYR A 122 -1.81 -21.02 9.42
C TYR A 122 -1.54 -20.27 10.74
N GLY A 123 -1.57 -20.99 11.86
CA GLY A 123 -1.15 -20.44 13.17
C GLY A 123 -2.15 -19.53 13.89
N ARG A 124 -3.41 -19.42 13.42
CA ARG A 124 -4.50 -18.73 14.14
C ARG A 124 -5.49 -19.74 14.71
N GLY A 125 -5.93 -19.55 15.95
CA GLY A 125 -6.66 -20.58 16.70
C GLY A 125 -5.75 -21.79 16.99
N ASP A 126 -6.32 -23.01 16.96
CA ASP A 126 -5.64 -24.29 17.28
C ASP A 126 -4.56 -24.74 16.26
N ALA A 127 -3.84 -23.82 15.63
CA ALA A 127 -2.90 -24.03 14.52
C ALA A 127 -3.47 -24.74 13.27
N LYS A 128 -4.79 -24.96 13.21
CA LYS A 128 -5.50 -25.56 12.08
C LYS A 128 -5.44 -24.66 10.84
N HIS A 129 -5.50 -25.24 9.65
CA HIS A 129 -5.70 -24.49 8.40
C HIS A 129 -7.08 -23.80 8.45
N GLN A 130 -7.08 -22.46 8.38
CA GLN A 130 -8.30 -21.66 8.36
C GLN A 130 -8.33 -20.77 7.11
N MET A 131 -9.52 -20.65 6.53
CA MET A 131 -9.83 -19.87 5.34
C MET A 131 -10.58 -18.60 5.79
N MET A 132 -9.85 -17.52 6.04
CA MET A 132 -10.41 -16.31 6.65
C MET A 132 -10.91 -15.31 5.61
N PRO A 133 -11.99 -14.56 5.88
CA PRO A 133 -12.33 -13.35 5.13
C PRO A 133 -11.18 -12.33 5.17
N GLY A 134 -10.91 -11.73 4.02
CA GLY A 134 -9.82 -10.78 3.83
C GLY A 134 -9.95 -10.04 2.51
N TRP A 135 -8.90 -9.31 2.18
CA TRP A 135 -8.70 -8.69 0.88
C TRP A 135 -7.26 -8.86 0.45
N ALA A 136 -7.06 -9.49 -0.70
CA ALA A 136 -5.81 -9.43 -1.44
C ALA A 136 -5.93 -8.26 -2.44
N PRO A 137 -5.14 -7.17 -2.27
CA PRO A 137 -5.02 -6.18 -3.34
C PRO A 137 -4.39 -6.83 -4.58
N PRO A 138 -4.74 -6.40 -5.81
CA PRO A 138 -4.16 -6.93 -7.02
C PRO A 138 -2.65 -6.62 -7.09
N ASP A 139 -1.87 -7.62 -7.52
CA ASP A 139 -0.41 -7.72 -7.49
C ASP A 139 0.33 -6.41 -7.85
N THR A 140 0.79 -5.66 -6.85
CA THR A 140 1.61 -4.45 -7.04
C THR A 140 3.07 -4.83 -7.28
N ALA A 141 3.38 -5.22 -8.52
CA ALA A 141 4.69 -5.68 -8.95
C ALA A 141 5.69 -4.52 -9.16
N THR A 142 6.38 -4.05 -8.12
CA THR A 142 7.45 -3.05 -8.24
C THR A 142 8.63 -3.64 -9.02
N GLY A 143 8.73 -3.28 -10.30
CA GLY A 143 9.86 -3.65 -11.17
C GLY A 143 11.18 -3.33 -10.50
N LEU A 144 12.18 -4.20 -10.60
CA LEU A 144 13.13 -4.08 -11.70
C LEU A 144 13.50 -5.49 -12.39
N ARG A 145 13.98 -5.77 -13.65
CA ARG A 145 14.36 -7.17 -14.09
C ARG A 145 15.50 -7.34 -15.14
N PRO A 146 16.36 -8.42 -15.14
CA PRO A 146 16.20 -9.52 -16.13
C PRO A 146 16.68 -10.97 -15.76
N GLN A 147 15.87 -11.95 -16.21
CA GLN A 147 16.18 -13.33 -16.68
C GLN A 147 17.11 -14.30 -15.90
N GLY A 148 16.50 -15.22 -15.15
CA GLY A 148 16.97 -16.59 -14.85
C GLY A 148 15.83 -17.60 -15.09
N ARG A 149 16.10 -18.92 -15.15
CA ARG A 149 15.10 -19.94 -15.55
C ARG A 149 13.89 -20.01 -14.60
N SER A 150 12.70 -20.20 -15.17
CA SER A 150 11.43 -20.33 -14.44
C SER A 150 11.15 -21.74 -13.92
N THR A 151 10.75 -21.85 -12.65
CA THR A 151 9.92 -22.95 -12.13
C THR A 151 8.89 -22.45 -11.11
N ALA A 152 8.10 -21.42 -11.44
CA ALA A 152 6.97 -20.99 -10.62
C ALA A 152 5.74 -21.90 -10.84
N ARG A 153 5.58 -22.96 -10.04
CA ARG A 153 4.49 -23.94 -10.19
C ARG A 153 3.22 -23.58 -9.39
N THR A 154 2.62 -22.43 -9.67
CA THR A 154 1.37 -21.99 -9.04
C THR A 154 0.18 -22.81 -9.56
N ARG A 155 -0.06 -23.99 -8.96
CA ARG A 155 -1.29 -24.78 -9.16
C ARG A 155 -2.31 -24.44 -8.08
N GLN A 156 -3.27 -23.58 -8.38
CA GLN A 156 -4.48 -23.43 -7.58
C GLN A 156 -5.73 -23.58 -8.46
N ARG A 157 -6.11 -24.85 -8.72
CA ARG A 157 -7.26 -25.20 -9.57
C ARG A 157 -8.51 -25.39 -8.74
N VAL A 158 -9.10 -24.30 -8.25
CA VAL A 158 -10.37 -24.34 -7.53
C VAL A 158 -11.46 -24.91 -8.46
N ARG A 159 -12.10 -26.00 -8.05
CA ARG A 159 -13.37 -26.46 -8.62
C ARG A 159 -14.47 -26.08 -7.65
N HIS A 160 -15.35 -25.16 -8.02
CA HIS A 160 -16.58 -24.95 -7.28
C HIS A 160 -17.49 -26.17 -7.48
N ARG A 161 -18.02 -26.71 -6.38
CA ARG A 161 -19.15 -27.65 -6.38
C ARG A 161 -20.35 -26.87 -5.84
N PRO A 162 -21.50 -26.82 -6.55
CA PRO A 162 -22.69 -26.17 -6.01
C PRO A 162 -23.23 -26.97 -4.81
N PRO A 163 -23.96 -26.31 -3.89
CA PRO A 163 -24.76 -27.01 -2.88
C PRO A 163 -25.90 -27.80 -3.55
N GLY A 164 -26.43 -28.77 -2.83
CA GLY A 164 -27.68 -29.48 -3.10
C GLY A 164 -28.45 -29.67 -1.80
#